data_AF-A0A1W1XZN9-F1
#
_entry.id   AF-A0A1W1XZN9-F1
#
_cell.length_a   1.000
_cell.length_b   1.000
_cell.length_c   1.000
_cell.angle_alpha   90.00
_cell.angle_beta   90.00
_cell.angle_gamma   90.00
#
_symmetry.space_group_name_H-M   'P 1'
#
loop_
_entity.id
_entity.type
_entity.pdbx_description
1 polymer ?
#
loop_
_entity_poly.entity_id
_entity_poly.type
_entity_poly.pdbx_seq_one_letter_code
_entity_poly.pdbx_strand_id
1 'polypeptide(L)'
;MDISDECMDVLISLPPDFPYDELFELADLLERADVFVPGYLPPPCGTYNPDGFLYSRHVEQSGTVLLPDRNIVSRIVKVARSGVENEHDKLAAAILAYAQCVDMLIEPSISFHELAPHQGNI
;
A
#
# COMPACT_ATOMS: atom_id res chain seq x y z
N MET A 1 18.59 14.26 31.94
CA MET A 1 17.71 15.28 31.33
C MET A 1 16.51 14.49 30.87
N ASP A 2 15.45 14.55 31.66
CA ASP A 2 14.22 13.80 31.44
C ASP A 2 13.52 14.48 30.26
N ILE A 3 13.70 13.95 29.05
CA ILE A 3 12.78 14.26 27.97
C ILE A 3 11.61 13.33 28.28
N SER A 4 10.62 13.86 28.99
CA SER A 4 9.31 13.24 29.01
C SER A 4 8.93 13.04 27.55
N ASP A 5 8.86 11.78 27.11
CA ASP A 5 8.20 11.39 25.87
C ASP A 5 6.78 11.96 25.96
N GLU A 6 6.59 13.15 25.41
CA GLU A 6 5.25 13.71 25.23
C GLU A 6 4.56 12.80 24.23
N CYS A 7 3.77 11.87 24.74
CA CYS A 7 2.86 11.05 23.95
C CYS A 7 1.85 12.02 23.33
N MET A 8 2.13 12.46 22.11
CA MET A 8 1.26 13.36 21.38
C MET A 8 0.12 12.53 20.80
N ASP A 9 -1.04 12.62 21.43
CA ASP A 9 -2.25 12.01 20.92
C ASP A 9 -2.80 12.86 19.77
N VAL A 10 -2.96 12.24 18.60
CA VAL A 10 -3.54 12.88 17.42
C VAL A 10 -4.85 12.19 17.05
N LEU A 11 -5.88 13.00 16.77
CA LEU A 11 -7.18 12.52 16.34
C LEU A 11 -7.34 12.77 14.84
N ILE A 12 -7.43 11.67 14.08
CA ILE A 12 -7.68 11.70 12.63
C ILE A 12 -9.16 11.35 12.41
N SER A 13 -9.90 12.23 11.73
CA SER A 13 -11.29 11.97 11.37
C SER A 13 -11.34 11.30 10.00
N LEU A 14 -11.81 10.06 9.97
CA LEU A 14 -12.08 9.31 8.74
C LEU A 14 -13.56 9.48 8.33
N PRO A 15 -13.91 9.22 7.06
CA PRO A 15 -15.29 9.12 6.63
C PRO A 15 -16.09 8.10 7.46
N PRO A 16 -17.40 8.30 7.67
CA PRO A 16 -18.21 7.44 8.52
C PRO A 16 -18.37 6.00 8.00
N ASP A 17 -18.15 5.80 6.69
CA ASP A 17 -18.20 4.52 5.98
C ASP A 17 -16.80 3.99 5.65
N PHE A 18 -15.75 4.59 6.20
CA PHE A 18 -14.39 4.11 6.01
C PHE A 18 -14.20 2.73 6.67
N PRO A 19 -13.69 1.72 5.94
CA PRO A 19 -13.57 0.35 6.43
C PRO A 19 -12.33 0.19 7.32
N TYR A 20 -12.32 0.83 8.49
CA TYR A 20 -11.13 0.91 9.34
C TYR A 20 -10.74 -0.47 9.90
N ASP A 21 -11.69 -1.23 10.43
CA ASP A 21 -11.42 -2.56 10.99
C ASP A 21 -11.00 -3.54 9.87
N GLU A 22 -11.69 -3.52 8.73
CA GLU A 22 -11.35 -4.37 7.59
C GLU A 22 -10.00 -4.00 6.96
N LEU A 23 -9.57 -2.73 7.07
CA LEU A 23 -8.24 -2.31 6.65
C LEU A 23 -7.14 -2.96 7.51
N PHE A 24 -7.35 -3.12 8.81
CA PHE A 24 -6.43 -3.88 9.66
C PHE A 24 -6.44 -5.38 9.34
N GLU A 25 -7.61 -5.97 9.07
CA GLU A 25 -7.68 -7.37 8.61
C GLU A 25 -6.92 -7.57 7.28
N LEU A 26 -7.01 -6.58 6.38
CA LEU A 26 -6.28 -6.55 5.12
C LEU A 26 -4.77 -6.39 5.36
N ALA A 27 -4.37 -5.52 6.27
CA ALA A 27 -2.97 -5.35 6.68
C ALA A 27 -2.36 -6.67 7.16
N ASP A 28 -3.06 -7.38 8.05
CA ASP A 28 -2.64 -8.69 8.57
C ASP A 28 -2.50 -9.74 7.46
N LEU A 29 -3.39 -9.71 6.46
CA LEU A 29 -3.30 -10.59 5.29
C LEU A 29 -2.05 -10.28 4.46
N LEU A 30 -1.75 -9.00 4.23
CA LEU A 30 -0.60 -8.57 3.44
C LEU A 30 0.73 -8.78 4.17
N GLU A 31 0.75 -8.59 5.49
CA GLU A 31 1.92 -8.84 6.33
C GLU A 31 2.29 -10.32 6.34
N ARG A 32 1.30 -11.21 6.52
CA ARG A 32 1.53 -12.67 6.45
C ARG A 32 2.04 -13.13 5.09
N ALA A 33 1.71 -12.40 4.03
CA ALA A 33 2.17 -12.68 2.68
C ALA A 33 3.50 -12.00 2.32
N ASP A 34 4.03 -11.13 3.20
CA ASP A 34 5.31 -10.42 3.05
C ASP A 34 5.50 -9.74 1.68
N VAL A 35 4.45 -9.03 1.23
CA VAL A 35 4.40 -8.48 -0.14
C VAL A 35 5.05 -7.10 -0.33
N PHE A 36 5.40 -6.39 0.75
CA PHE A 36 5.92 -5.03 0.68
C PHE A 36 7.38 -4.99 1.11
N VAL A 37 8.20 -4.36 0.27
CA VAL A 37 9.59 -4.06 0.59
C VAL A 37 9.71 -2.54 0.74
N PRO A 38 10.11 -2.03 1.91
CA PRO A 38 10.24 -0.59 2.11
C PRO A 38 11.42 -0.05 1.29
N GLY A 39 11.17 0.92 0.43
CA GLY A 39 12.20 1.61 -0.36
C GLY A 39 13.02 2.62 0.44
N TYR A 40 12.53 3.01 1.62
CA TYR A 40 13.17 3.92 2.58
C TYR A 40 12.91 3.43 4.02
N LEU A 41 13.24 4.22 5.04
CA LEU A 41 12.93 3.93 6.43
C LEU A 41 11.41 3.72 6.62
N PRO A 42 10.94 2.55 7.07
CA PRO A 42 9.52 2.32 7.33
C PRO A 42 9.04 3.13 8.56
N PRO A 43 7.72 3.32 8.71
CA PRO A 43 7.17 3.90 9.93
C PRO A 43 7.63 3.13 11.18
N PRO A 44 7.84 3.80 12.33
CA PRO A 44 8.21 3.13 13.57
C PRO A 44 7.22 2.04 14.01
N CYS A 45 5.94 2.21 13.64
CA CYS A 45 4.87 1.25 13.90
C CYS A 45 4.83 0.05 12.94
N GLY A 46 5.73 -0.01 11.95
CA GLY A 46 5.86 -1.10 10.98
C GLY A 46 5.36 -0.76 9.58
N THR A 47 5.79 -1.56 8.60
CA THR A 47 5.51 -1.36 7.16
C THR A 47 4.05 -1.59 6.77
N TYR A 48 3.31 -2.38 7.56
CA TYR A 48 1.93 -2.77 7.26
C TYR A 48 0.90 -2.06 8.13
N ASN A 49 1.32 -1.29 9.13
CA ASN A 49 0.39 -0.66 10.06
C ASN A 49 -0.33 0.51 9.37
N PRO A 50 -1.68 0.45 9.20
CA PRO A 50 -2.44 1.51 8.56
C PRO A 50 -2.28 2.88 9.23
N ASP A 51 -2.17 2.92 10.56
CA ASP A 51 -2.08 4.17 11.32
C ASP A 51 -0.83 4.96 10.95
N GLY A 52 0.28 4.28 10.65
CA GLY A 52 1.51 4.93 10.20
C GLY A 52 1.29 5.73 8.91
N PHE A 53 0.59 5.15 7.94
CA PHE A 53 0.31 5.81 6.67
C PHE A 53 -0.72 6.93 6.82
N LEU A 54 -1.79 6.69 7.59
CA LEU A 54 -2.80 7.71 7.87
C LEU A 54 -2.19 8.91 8.61
N TYR A 55 -1.33 8.66 9.60
CA TYR A 55 -0.60 9.69 10.33
C TYR A 55 0.33 10.48 9.40
N SER A 56 1.20 9.79 8.66
CA SER A 56 2.11 10.44 7.71
C SER A 56 1.34 11.30 6.70
N ARG A 57 0.19 10.81 6.22
CA ARG A 57 -0.63 11.55 5.27
C ARG A 57 -1.32 12.78 5.86
N HIS A 58 -2.00 12.63 7.00
CA HIS A 58 -2.88 13.66 7.56
C HIS A 58 -2.16 14.64 8.49
N VAL A 59 -1.06 14.20 9.11
CA VAL A 59 -0.32 14.98 10.12
C VAL A 59 0.98 15.49 9.54
N GLU A 60 1.79 14.60 8.96
CA GLU A 60 3.10 14.98 8.39
C GLU A 60 3.00 15.54 6.97
N GLN A 61 1.83 15.38 6.33
CA GLN A 61 1.60 15.74 4.93
C GLN A 61 2.60 15.08 3.96
N SER A 62 3.13 13.92 4.35
CA SER A 62 4.02 13.10 3.55
C SER A 62 3.21 12.01 2.82
N GLY A 63 3.56 11.77 1.56
CA GLY A 63 2.91 10.75 0.73
C GLY A 63 3.77 9.50 0.62
N THR A 64 3.15 8.34 0.55
CA THR A 64 3.83 7.08 0.21
C THR A 64 3.58 6.74 -1.25
N VAL A 65 4.63 6.32 -1.96
CA VAL A 65 4.54 5.82 -3.33
C VAL A 65 4.69 4.31 -3.33
N LEU A 66 3.70 3.62 -3.91
CA LEU A 66 3.76 2.20 -4.22
C LEU A 66 4.34 2.00 -5.63
N LEU A 67 5.41 1.23 -5.72
CA LEU A 67 6.03 0.80 -6.97
C LEU A 67 5.70 -0.69 -7.20
N PRO A 68 4.54 -1.02 -7.79
CA PRO A 68 4.20 -2.40 -8.06
C PRO A 68 5.12 -2.97 -9.15
N ASP A 69 5.41 -4.26 -9.06
CA ASP A 69 6.02 -5.00 -10.16
C ASP A 69 5.02 -5.29 -11.28
N ARG A 70 5.54 -5.75 -12.42
CA ARG A 70 4.72 -6.09 -13.59
C ARG A 70 3.67 -7.18 -13.29
N ASN A 71 3.99 -8.13 -12.41
CA ASN A 71 3.09 -9.24 -12.09
C ASN A 71 1.85 -8.74 -11.33
N ILE A 72 2.03 -7.87 -10.34
CA ILE A 72 0.92 -7.24 -9.61
C ILE A 72 0.05 -6.42 -10.57
N VAL A 73 0.64 -5.59 -11.44
CA VAL A 73 -0.12 -4.80 -12.42
C VAL A 73 -0.93 -5.68 -13.36
N SER A 74 -0.31 -6.72 -13.93
CA SER A 74 -1.01 -7.63 -14.86
C SER A 74 -2.14 -8.41 -14.18
N ARG A 75 -1.98 -8.76 -12.89
CA ARG A 75 -3.02 -9.44 -12.10
C ARG A 75 -4.15 -8.51 -11.72
N ILE A 76 -3.89 -7.26 -11.36
CA ILE A 76 -4.95 -6.26 -11.14
C ILE A 76 -5.82 -6.12 -12.38
N VAL A 77 -5.20 -6.01 -13.57
CA VAL A 77 -5.93 -5.96 -14.85
C VAL A 77 -6.71 -7.24 -15.10
N LYS A 78 -6.15 -8.41 -14.81
CA LYS A 78 -6.85 -9.70 -14.91
C LYS A 78 -8.07 -9.73 -13.99
N VAL A 79 -7.92 -9.36 -12.72
CA VAL A 79 -9.00 -9.32 -11.72
C VAL A 79 -10.12 -8.40 -12.18
N ALA A 80 -9.79 -7.21 -12.69
CA ALA A 80 -10.80 -6.28 -13.21
C ALA A 80 -11.61 -6.85 -14.38
N ARG A 81 -11.02 -7.75 -15.18
CA ARG A 81 -11.69 -8.35 -16.35
C ARG A 81 -12.46 -9.62 -16.05
N SER A 82 -11.94 -10.45 -15.15
CA SER A 82 -12.37 -11.84 -14.99
C SER A 82 -12.71 -12.20 -13.55
N GLY A 83 -12.53 -11.28 -12.61
CA GLY A 83 -12.67 -11.54 -11.17
C GLY A 83 -11.45 -12.25 -10.58
N VAL A 84 -11.59 -12.61 -9.30
CA VAL A 84 -10.54 -13.29 -8.53
C VAL A 84 -10.69 -14.81 -8.70
N GLU A 85 -9.63 -15.47 -9.17
CA GLU A 85 -9.64 -16.92 -9.41
C GLU A 85 -8.71 -17.71 -8.49
N ASN A 86 -7.70 -17.07 -7.91
CA ASN A 86 -6.68 -17.72 -7.07
C ASN A 86 -6.10 -16.73 -6.04
N GLU A 87 -5.28 -17.25 -5.12
CA GLU A 87 -4.69 -16.45 -4.03
C GLU A 87 -3.79 -15.32 -4.52
N HIS A 88 -3.07 -15.47 -5.64
CA HIS A 88 -2.25 -14.37 -6.16
C HIS A 88 -3.10 -13.23 -6.74
N ASP A 89 -4.25 -13.56 -7.32
CA ASP A 89 -5.21 -12.56 -7.80
C ASP A 89 -5.85 -11.84 -6.61
N LYS A 90 -6.15 -12.58 -5.53
CA LYS A 90 -6.62 -12.01 -4.25
C LYS A 90 -5.59 -11.06 -3.64
N LEU A 91 -4.31 -11.45 -3.61
CA LEU A 91 -3.23 -10.61 -3.10
C LEU A 91 -3.03 -9.34 -3.93
N ALA A 92 -3.07 -9.44 -5.26
CA ALA A 92 -2.96 -8.27 -6.12
C ALA A 92 -4.13 -7.28 -5.91
N ALA A 93 -5.35 -7.79 -5.73
CA ALA A 93 -6.51 -6.97 -5.38
C ALA A 93 -6.38 -6.36 -3.98
N ALA A 94 -5.89 -7.13 -3.01
CA ALA A 94 -5.64 -6.68 -1.64
C ALA A 94 -4.61 -5.55 -1.58
N ILE A 95 -3.50 -5.67 -2.33
CA ILE A 95 -2.49 -4.61 -2.45
C ILE A 95 -3.11 -3.32 -2.95
N LEU A 96 -3.92 -3.38 -4.02
CA LEU A 96 -4.58 -2.20 -4.57
C LEU A 96 -5.59 -1.60 -3.59
N ALA A 97 -6.39 -2.43 -2.94
CA ALA A 97 -7.37 -1.98 -1.95
C ALA A 97 -6.70 -1.29 -0.75
N TYR A 98 -5.63 -1.89 -0.22
CA TYR A 98 -4.85 -1.32 0.88
C TYR A 98 -4.25 0.03 0.47
N ALA A 99 -3.58 0.08 -0.68
CA ALA A 99 -2.99 1.30 -1.21
C ALA A 99 -4.01 2.45 -1.35
N GLN A 100 -5.23 2.14 -1.80
CA GLN A 100 -6.31 3.14 -1.90
C GLN A 100 -6.81 3.60 -0.53
N CYS A 101 -6.95 2.70 0.44
CA CYS A 101 -7.44 3.05 1.77
C CYS A 101 -6.49 3.98 2.52
N VAL A 102 -5.18 3.85 2.31
CA VAL A 102 -4.15 4.66 2.98
C VAL A 102 -3.54 5.76 2.10
N ASP A 103 -4.20 6.08 0.98
CA ASP A 103 -3.82 7.15 0.03
C ASP A 103 -2.38 7.02 -0.50
N MET A 104 -1.94 5.80 -0.81
CA MET A 104 -0.69 5.55 -1.53
C MET A 104 -0.82 5.94 -2.99
N LEU A 105 0.17 6.69 -3.49
CA LEU A 105 0.30 6.98 -4.90
C LEU A 105 0.89 5.76 -5.62
N ILE A 106 0.21 5.27 -6.65
CA ILE A 106 0.71 4.15 -7.46
C ILE A 106 1.47 4.71 -8.65
N GLU A 107 2.77 4.44 -8.71
CA GLU A 107 3.61 4.81 -9.85
C GLU A 107 3.97 3.57 -10.69
N PRO A 108 3.46 3.44 -11.93
CA PRO A 108 3.64 2.24 -12.73
C PRO A 108 4.91 2.24 -13.60
N SER A 109 5.75 3.30 -13.52
CA SER A 109 6.89 3.55 -14.42
C SER A 109 7.85 2.35 -14.53
N ILE A 110 8.21 1.74 -13.40
CA ILE A 110 9.17 0.62 -13.36
C ILE A 110 8.57 -0.66 -13.97
N SER A 111 7.27 -0.93 -13.75
CA SER A 111 6.56 -2.06 -14.35
C SER A 111 6.60 -2.07 -15.88
N PHE A 112 6.65 -0.88 -16.52
CA PHE A 112 6.71 -0.77 -17.97
C PHE A 112 8.14 -0.83 -18.53
N HIS A 113 9.16 -0.44 -17.76
CA HIS A 113 10.55 -0.62 -18.17
C HIS A 113 10.95 -2.11 -18.25
N GLU A 114 10.35 -2.98 -17.44
CA GLU A 114 10.53 -4.44 -17.54
C GLU A 114 9.78 -5.08 -18.74
N LEU A 115 8.81 -4.37 -19.33
CA LEU A 115 8.12 -4.75 -20.58
C LEU A 115 8.87 -4.29 -21.83
N ALA A 116 9.78 -3.33 -21.69
CA ALA A 116 10.55 -2.76 -22.80
C ALA A 116 11.55 -3.71 -23.51
N PRO A 117 11.97 -4.89 -22.98
CA PRO A 117 12.83 -5.78 -23.77
C PRO A 117 12.17 -6.37 -25.04
N HIS A 118 10.86 -6.18 -25.25
CA HIS A 118 10.14 -6.73 -26.42
C HIS A 118 9.58 -5.69 -27.39
N GLN A 119 9.78 -4.40 -27.16
CA GLN A 119 9.55 -3.38 -28.17
C GLN A 119 10.83 -2.59 -28.34
N GLY A 120 11.66 -3.02 -29.29
CA GLY A 120 12.81 -2.26 -29.74
C GLY A 120 12.41 -0.85 -30.14
N ASN A 121 13.29 0.10 -29.83
CA ASN A 121 13.25 1.47 -30.32
C ASN A 121 12.77 1.52 -31.78
N ILE A 122 11.75 2.35 -32.03
CA ILE A 122 11.52 2.95 -33.35
C ILE A 122 12.37 4.21 -33.43
#